data_AF-A0A0G0G3L1-F1
#
_entry.id   AF-A0A0G0G3L1-F1
#
_cell.length_a   1.000
_cell.length_b   1.000
_cell.length_c   1.000
_cell.angle_alpha   90.00
_cell.angle_beta   90.00
_cell.angle_gamma   90.00
#
_symmetry.space_group_name_H-M   'P 1'
#
loop_
_entity.id
_entity.type
_entity.pdbx_description
1 polymer ?
#
loop_
_entity_poly.entity_id
_entity_poly.type
_entity_poly.pdbx_seq_one_letter_code
_entity_poly.pdbx_strand_id
1 'polypeptide(L)'
;MLALFFSLLLNVLLALQVTGLVSKAKSYFVNKKTASERENLFDQINPEKGFEINAKYGDLGPKMVEAGVIDLEKFKQVYQQNGQALTKEQLEILTKGSNKKVKIDRDNSYFLLNFFWAAGLANKSKTLLEGDIVKYSEGQVGNFASTGGWSLSKSDPMDYFAKSDLIPMTKEQEVLVQKVASNIYRPCCNNSTAFPDCNHGMALLSVLQLMAANGATEDDMYEAGKYFNGFWFPGNYYDLALYFKNVEGKDFEDVPAKKVLSGEFSSASGWQKAKQVLVNKGIVEKPPAQGGGCGV
;
A
#
# COMPACT_ATOMS: atom_id res chain seq x y z
N MET A 1 -76.25 -17.84 -1.06
CA MET A 1 -75.11 -17.06 -1.57
C MET A 1 -75.03 -15.73 -0.80
N LEU A 2 -74.86 -15.81 0.54
CA LEU A 2 -74.91 -14.64 1.42
C LEU A 2 -73.92 -14.70 2.61
N ALA A 3 -73.02 -15.69 2.64
CA ALA A 3 -72.05 -15.87 3.73
C ALA A 3 -70.59 -15.57 3.32
N LEU A 4 -70.33 -15.25 2.04
CA LEU A 4 -68.96 -15.03 1.52
C LEU A 4 -68.56 -13.56 1.38
N PHE A 5 -69.48 -12.61 1.59
CA PHE A 5 -69.18 -11.18 1.46
C PHE A 5 -68.82 -10.47 2.77
N PHE A 6 -69.04 -11.09 3.94
CA PHE A 6 -68.69 -10.47 5.23
C PHE A 6 -67.26 -10.75 5.70
N SER A 7 -66.57 -11.75 5.13
CA SER A 7 -65.20 -12.14 5.49
C SER A 7 -64.11 -11.27 4.83
N LEU A 8 -64.39 -10.67 3.67
CA LEU A 8 -63.42 -9.80 2.99
C LEU A 8 -63.37 -8.38 3.56
N LEU A 9 -64.46 -7.84 4.09
CA LEU A 9 -64.49 -6.47 4.60
C LEU A 9 -63.81 -6.32 5.97
N LEU A 10 -63.76 -7.37 6.79
CA LEU A 10 -63.08 -7.32 8.09
C LEU A 10 -61.54 -7.41 7.96
N ASN A 11 -61.03 -8.07 6.92
CA ASN A 11 -59.59 -8.19 6.67
C ASN A 11 -58.98 -6.94 6.01
N VAL A 12 -59.78 -6.13 5.31
CA VAL A 12 -59.30 -4.86 4.72
C VAL A 12 -59.18 -3.75 5.78
N LEU A 13 -60.01 -3.77 6.82
CA LEU A 13 -59.94 -2.78 7.91
C LEU A 13 -58.80 -3.04 8.91
N LEU A 14 -58.39 -4.31 9.14
CA LEU A 14 -57.19 -4.61 9.92
C LEU A 14 -55.89 -4.29 9.15
N ALA A 15 -55.89 -4.43 7.81
CA ALA A 15 -54.74 -4.08 6.99
C ALA A 15 -54.48 -2.55 6.91
N LEU A 16 -55.51 -1.73 7.13
CA LEU A 16 -55.40 -0.26 7.11
C LEU A 16 -55.05 0.37 8.48
N GLN A 17 -55.08 -0.40 9.57
CA GLN A 17 -54.62 0.09 10.89
C GLN A 17 -53.17 -0.31 11.22
N VAL A 18 -52.56 -1.22 10.45
CA VAL A 18 -51.12 -1.56 10.60
C VAL A 18 -50.24 -0.65 9.73
N THR A 19 -50.81 0.10 8.77
CA THR A 19 -50.05 1.07 7.95
C THR A 19 -49.82 2.42 8.63
N GLY A 20 -50.31 2.62 9.86
CA GLY A 20 -50.17 3.86 10.62
C GLY A 20 -48.97 3.95 11.56
N LEU A 21 -48.20 2.87 11.74
CA LEU A 21 -47.10 2.80 12.69
C LEU A 21 -45.91 2.07 12.07
N VAL A 22 -45.01 2.85 11.46
CA VAL A 22 -43.54 2.70 11.33
C VAL A 22 -43.13 3.39 10.03
N SER A 23 -43.14 4.71 10.04
CA SER A 23 -42.38 5.53 9.10
C SER A 23 -41.62 6.62 9.85
N LYS A 24 -40.96 6.25 10.96
CA LYS A 24 -39.73 6.95 11.36
C LYS A 24 -38.60 6.44 10.45
N ALA A 25 -38.65 6.85 9.19
CA ALA A 25 -37.45 6.91 8.39
C ALA A 25 -36.51 7.88 9.09
N LYS A 26 -35.53 7.36 9.82
CA LYS A 26 -34.34 8.14 10.16
C LYS A 26 -33.79 8.60 8.81
N SER A 27 -33.98 9.88 8.52
CA SER A 27 -33.14 10.61 7.59
C SER A 27 -31.71 10.46 8.09
N TYR A 28 -31.02 9.42 7.61
CA TYR A 28 -29.58 9.39 7.63
C TYR A 28 -29.19 10.46 6.62
N PHE A 29 -28.81 11.63 7.14
CA PHE A 29 -28.06 12.61 6.38
C PHE A 29 -26.80 11.90 5.86
N VAL A 30 -26.87 11.37 4.63
CA VAL A 30 -25.68 11.05 3.86
C VAL A 30 -25.05 12.41 3.61
N ASN A 31 -24.04 12.74 4.40
CA ASN A 31 -23.29 13.97 4.26
C ASN A 31 -22.53 13.88 2.93
N LYS A 32 -23.16 14.34 1.85
CA LYS A 32 -22.61 14.25 0.50
C LYS A 32 -21.53 15.31 0.39
N LYS A 33 -20.30 14.97 0.78
CA LYS A 33 -19.12 15.82 0.60
C LYS A 33 -19.00 16.28 -0.84
N THR A 34 -18.56 17.52 -0.99
CA THR A 34 -18.32 18.14 -2.29
C THR A 34 -17.12 17.45 -2.99
N ALA A 35 -17.01 17.59 -4.31
CA ALA A 35 -15.86 17.04 -5.05
C ALA A 35 -14.52 17.59 -4.52
N SER A 36 -14.49 18.88 -4.19
CA SER A 36 -13.33 19.57 -3.62
C SER A 36 -12.90 19.01 -2.25
N GLU A 37 -13.85 18.64 -1.38
CA GLU A 37 -13.52 18.03 -0.08
C GLU A 37 -12.98 16.61 -0.21
N ARG A 38 -13.41 15.86 -1.24
CA ARG A 38 -12.86 14.52 -1.53
C ARG A 38 -11.48 14.59 -2.13
N GLU A 39 -11.24 15.53 -3.05
CA GLU A 39 -9.93 15.82 -3.61
C GLU A 39 -8.96 16.23 -2.49
N ASN A 40 -9.37 17.14 -1.60
CA ASN A 40 -8.55 17.54 -0.44
C ASN A 40 -8.15 16.36 0.45
N LEU A 41 -9.09 15.47 0.79
CA LEU A 41 -8.77 14.31 1.63
C LEU A 41 -7.86 13.30 0.92
N PHE A 42 -8.02 13.14 -0.39
CA PHE A 42 -7.16 12.27 -1.19
C PHE A 42 -5.74 12.83 -1.33
N ASP A 43 -5.61 14.16 -1.46
CA ASP A 43 -4.31 14.83 -1.45
C ASP A 43 -3.56 14.66 -0.13
N GLN A 44 -4.25 14.49 1.00
CA GLN A 44 -3.58 14.21 2.29
C GLN A 44 -2.87 12.84 2.32
N ILE A 45 -3.40 11.82 1.62
CA ILE A 45 -2.83 10.46 1.62
C ILE A 45 -1.90 10.20 0.44
N ASN A 46 -2.12 10.90 -0.68
CA ASN A 46 -1.39 10.77 -1.92
C ASN A 46 -1.27 12.18 -2.54
N PRO A 47 -0.36 13.04 -2.03
CA PRO A 47 -0.26 14.43 -2.46
C PRO A 47 0.12 14.58 -3.93
N GLU A 48 -0.49 15.53 -4.65
CA GLU A 48 -0.11 15.88 -6.03
C GLU A 48 1.37 16.25 -6.16
N LYS A 49 1.89 16.97 -5.18
CA LYS A 49 3.30 17.36 -5.15
C LYS A 49 4.25 16.18 -4.88
N GLY A 50 3.74 14.98 -4.59
CA GLY A 50 4.52 13.81 -4.20
C GLY A 50 5.07 13.88 -2.77
N PHE A 51 5.83 12.86 -2.39
CA PHE A 51 6.57 12.77 -1.14
C PHE A 51 8.04 12.42 -1.42
N GLU A 52 8.97 13.25 -0.94
CA GLU A 52 10.41 13.07 -1.15
C GLU A 52 11.08 12.57 0.14
N ILE A 53 11.87 11.50 0.04
CA ILE A 53 12.69 11.00 1.16
C ILE A 53 14.10 11.56 1.07
N ASN A 54 14.77 11.69 2.21
CA ASN A 54 16.18 12.10 2.26
C ASN A 54 17.15 10.95 1.92
N ALA A 55 16.93 10.30 0.78
CA ALA A 55 17.77 9.23 0.26
C ALA A 55 17.88 9.33 -1.26
N LYS A 56 19.06 9.06 -1.82
CA LYS A 56 19.33 9.19 -3.27
C LYS A 56 19.32 7.83 -3.96
N TYR A 57 19.00 7.79 -5.25
CA TYR A 57 19.10 6.56 -6.04
C TYR A 57 20.54 6.05 -6.15
N GLY A 58 21.52 6.96 -6.29
CA GLY A 58 22.91 6.62 -6.50
C GLY A 58 23.08 5.75 -7.75
N ASP A 59 23.82 4.65 -7.61
CA ASP A 59 24.06 3.65 -8.65
C ASP A 59 23.18 2.39 -8.50
N LEU A 60 22.12 2.46 -7.68
CA LEU A 60 21.25 1.31 -7.38
C LEU A 60 20.62 0.71 -8.65
N GLY A 61 20.13 1.55 -9.57
CA GLY A 61 19.58 1.11 -10.85
C GLY A 61 20.59 0.36 -11.71
N PRO A 62 21.73 0.96 -12.08
CA PRO A 62 22.79 0.29 -12.83
C PRO A 62 23.22 -1.03 -12.21
N LYS A 63 23.43 -1.06 -10.89
CA LYS A 63 23.81 -2.28 -10.17
C LYS A 63 22.77 -3.40 -10.32
N MET A 64 21.48 -3.08 -10.27
CA MET A 64 20.42 -4.08 -10.47
C MET A 64 20.38 -4.62 -11.90
N VAL A 65 20.60 -3.78 -12.90
CA VAL A 65 20.65 -4.18 -14.32
C VAL A 65 21.89 -5.02 -14.61
N GLU A 66 23.04 -4.61 -14.07
CA GLU A 66 24.30 -5.34 -14.16
C GLU A 66 24.18 -6.72 -13.50
N ALA A 67 23.68 -6.77 -12.27
CA ALA A 67 23.47 -8.01 -11.53
C ALA A 67 22.48 -8.96 -12.22
N GLY A 68 21.55 -8.44 -13.03
CA GLY A 68 20.57 -9.24 -13.77
C GLY A 68 19.24 -9.47 -13.04
N VAL A 69 19.06 -8.89 -11.85
CA VAL A 69 17.75 -8.87 -11.18
C VAL A 69 16.75 -8.02 -11.96
N ILE A 70 17.23 -7.01 -12.71
CA ILE A 70 16.45 -6.34 -13.75
C ILE A 70 17.03 -6.70 -15.13
N ASP A 71 16.22 -7.38 -15.94
CA ASP A 71 16.37 -7.43 -17.39
C ASP A 71 15.73 -6.17 -17.98
N LEU A 72 16.57 -5.25 -18.46
CA LEU A 72 16.14 -3.94 -18.93
C LEU A 72 15.13 -4.03 -20.08
N GLU A 73 15.26 -5.00 -20.99
CA GLU A 73 14.38 -5.11 -22.14
C GLU A 73 13.02 -5.68 -21.73
N LYS A 74 12.99 -6.68 -20.85
CA LYS A 74 11.72 -7.16 -20.25
C LYS A 74 11.02 -6.05 -19.49
N PHE A 75 11.77 -5.28 -18.68
CA PHE A 75 11.22 -4.19 -17.90
C PHE A 75 10.62 -3.11 -18.80
N LYS A 76 11.30 -2.68 -19.88
CA LYS A 76 10.72 -1.76 -20.88
C LYS A 76 9.46 -2.31 -21.53
N GLN A 77 9.48 -3.60 -21.92
CA GLN A 77 8.37 -4.24 -22.62
C GLN A 77 7.11 -4.27 -21.76
N VAL A 78 7.21 -4.67 -20.49
CA VAL A 78 6.06 -4.72 -19.57
C VAL A 78 5.44 -3.33 -19.37
N TYR A 79 6.27 -2.30 -19.22
CA TYR A 79 5.79 -0.91 -19.07
C TYR A 79 5.10 -0.41 -20.34
N GLN A 80 5.65 -0.72 -21.51
CA GLN A 80 5.04 -0.39 -22.79
C GLN A 80 3.67 -1.09 -22.96
N GLN A 81 3.57 -2.38 -22.60
CA GLN A 81 2.34 -3.17 -22.70
C GLN A 81 1.25 -2.68 -21.75
N ASN A 82 1.64 -2.19 -20.57
CA ASN A 82 0.73 -1.62 -19.58
C ASN A 82 0.33 -0.16 -19.88
N GLY A 83 0.72 0.39 -21.04
CA GLY A 83 0.39 1.77 -21.43
C GLY A 83 1.11 2.84 -20.62
N GLN A 84 2.19 2.47 -19.91
CA GLN A 84 2.98 3.33 -19.04
C GLN A 84 4.47 3.24 -19.43
N ALA A 85 4.79 3.52 -20.69
CA ALA A 85 6.16 3.44 -21.19
C ALA A 85 7.13 4.23 -20.29
N LEU A 86 8.31 3.67 -20.03
CA LEU A 86 9.30 4.31 -19.15
C LEU A 86 9.67 5.71 -19.66
N THR A 87 9.68 6.66 -18.74
CA THR A 87 10.16 8.01 -19.05
C THR A 87 11.68 8.01 -19.27
N LYS A 88 12.18 9.07 -19.92
CA LYS A 88 13.63 9.27 -20.06
C LYS A 88 14.36 9.26 -18.70
N GLU A 89 13.75 9.88 -17.68
CA GLU A 89 14.31 9.92 -16.33
C GLU A 89 14.38 8.54 -15.69
N GLN A 90 13.32 7.73 -15.81
CA GLN A 90 13.30 6.35 -15.30
C GLN A 90 14.35 5.48 -15.99
N LEU A 91 14.53 5.63 -17.30
CA LEU A 91 15.60 4.98 -18.05
C LEU A 91 16.99 5.41 -17.59
N GLU A 92 17.20 6.70 -17.30
CA GLU A 92 18.47 7.20 -16.76
C GLU A 92 18.74 6.67 -15.35
N ILE A 93 17.73 6.64 -14.48
CA ILE A 93 17.84 6.02 -13.15
C ILE A 93 18.29 4.55 -13.26
N LEU A 94 17.72 3.79 -14.20
CA LEU A 94 18.06 2.37 -14.40
C LEU A 94 19.44 2.15 -15.03
N THR A 95 19.87 3.02 -15.96
CA THR A 95 21.06 2.74 -16.81
C THR A 95 22.30 3.54 -16.45
N LYS A 96 22.14 4.73 -15.84
CA LYS A 96 23.23 5.64 -15.49
C LYS A 96 23.29 5.94 -13.99
N GLY A 97 22.21 5.67 -13.26
CA GLY A 97 22.04 6.09 -11.87
C GLY A 97 21.59 7.54 -11.77
N SER A 98 21.38 8.01 -10.53
CA SER A 98 20.92 9.37 -10.27
C SER A 98 21.29 9.86 -8.87
N ASN A 99 21.88 11.06 -8.77
CA ASN A 99 22.14 11.73 -7.50
C ASN A 99 20.92 12.46 -6.93
N LYS A 100 19.76 12.39 -7.61
CA LYS A 100 18.51 12.96 -7.10
C LYS A 100 18.02 12.14 -5.92
N LYS A 101 17.30 12.83 -5.03
CA LYS A 101 16.53 12.17 -3.98
C LYS A 101 15.37 11.39 -4.58
N VAL A 102 14.97 10.34 -3.90
CA VAL A 102 13.81 9.52 -4.29
C VAL A 102 12.55 10.30 -3.89
N LYS A 103 11.67 10.48 -4.86
CA LYS A 103 10.38 11.13 -4.69
C LYS A 103 9.31 10.25 -5.30
N ILE A 104 8.35 9.83 -4.48
CA ILE A 104 7.17 9.11 -4.94
C ILE A 104 6.05 10.09 -5.26
N ASP A 105 5.39 9.88 -6.39
CA ASP A 105 4.21 10.63 -6.81
C ASP A 105 3.22 9.71 -7.55
N ARG A 106 2.11 10.30 -7.99
CA ARG A 106 1.03 9.59 -8.69
C ARG A 106 1.49 8.94 -9.98
N ASP A 107 2.43 9.56 -10.68
CA ASP A 107 2.89 9.13 -12.00
C ASP A 107 3.96 8.05 -11.93
N ASN A 108 4.78 8.06 -10.87
CA ASN A 108 5.93 7.18 -10.74
C ASN A 108 5.75 6.05 -9.69
N SER A 109 4.65 6.03 -8.94
CA SER A 109 4.41 5.05 -7.86
C SER A 109 4.59 3.60 -8.30
N TYR A 110 4.11 3.24 -9.50
CA TYR A 110 4.28 1.91 -10.08
C TYR A 110 5.74 1.62 -10.46
N PHE A 111 6.45 2.61 -11.00
CA PHE A 111 7.89 2.50 -11.24
C PHE A 111 8.67 2.23 -9.96
N LEU A 112 8.41 3.00 -8.91
CA LEU A 112 9.10 2.84 -7.64
C LEU A 112 8.75 1.52 -6.94
N LEU A 113 7.51 1.05 -7.04
CA LEU A 113 7.14 -0.27 -6.53
C LEU A 113 8.05 -1.35 -7.12
N ASN A 114 8.17 -1.40 -8.45
CA ASN A 114 8.94 -2.44 -9.13
C ASN A 114 10.46 -2.24 -8.99
N PHE A 115 10.93 -0.99 -9.00
CA PHE A 115 12.33 -0.66 -8.76
C PHE A 115 12.78 -1.12 -7.37
N PHE A 116 12.01 -0.80 -6.32
CA PHE A 116 12.35 -1.21 -4.96
C PHE A 116 12.02 -2.66 -4.67
N TRP A 117 11.08 -3.28 -5.38
CA TRP A 117 10.88 -4.72 -5.32
C TRP A 117 12.14 -5.46 -5.81
N ALA A 118 12.67 -5.09 -6.98
CA ALA A 118 13.91 -5.66 -7.51
C ALA A 118 15.09 -5.46 -6.54
N ALA A 119 15.22 -4.23 -6.00
CA ALA A 119 16.27 -3.90 -5.06
C ALA A 119 16.15 -4.74 -3.78
N GLY A 120 14.96 -4.84 -3.19
CA GLY A 120 14.71 -5.64 -2.00
C GLY A 120 14.98 -7.12 -2.24
N LEU A 121 14.51 -7.66 -3.37
CA LEU A 121 14.72 -9.06 -3.72
C LEU A 121 16.22 -9.43 -3.75
N ALA A 122 17.03 -8.61 -4.43
CA ALA A 122 18.44 -8.91 -4.63
C ALA A 122 19.35 -8.46 -3.48
N ASN A 123 18.95 -7.45 -2.70
CA ASN A 123 19.80 -6.88 -1.68
C ASN A 123 20.04 -7.85 -0.52
N LYS A 124 21.30 -8.08 -0.18
CA LYS A 124 21.69 -8.88 0.96
C LYS A 124 21.33 -8.14 2.25
N SER A 125 20.52 -8.75 3.08
CA SER A 125 20.16 -8.21 4.40
C SER A 125 19.85 -9.31 5.39
N LYS A 126 20.03 -9.02 6.68
CA LYS A 126 19.69 -10.00 7.73
C LYS A 126 18.21 -10.37 7.74
N THR A 127 17.32 -9.40 7.48
CA THR A 127 15.87 -9.66 7.40
C THR A 127 15.52 -10.73 6.35
N LEU A 128 16.25 -10.81 5.24
CA LEU A 128 16.01 -11.81 4.19
C LEU A 128 16.72 -13.15 4.40
N LEU A 129 17.81 -13.17 5.15
CA LEU A 129 18.61 -14.38 5.39
C LEU A 129 18.22 -15.10 6.69
N GLU A 130 17.71 -14.37 7.68
CA GLU A 130 17.45 -14.87 9.04
C GLU A 130 16.04 -14.53 9.55
N GLY A 131 15.31 -13.66 8.85
CA GLY A 131 14.02 -13.12 9.29
C GLY A 131 12.81 -13.99 8.96
N ASP A 132 11.63 -13.39 9.08
CA ASP A 132 10.33 -14.07 8.99
C ASP A 132 10.11 -14.77 7.65
N ILE A 133 10.62 -14.21 6.55
CA ILE A 133 10.51 -14.83 5.23
C ILE A 133 11.22 -16.20 5.19
N VAL A 134 12.34 -16.37 5.87
CA VAL A 134 13.02 -17.67 5.98
C VAL A 134 12.29 -18.55 6.98
N LYS A 135 12.02 -18.02 8.18
CA LYS A 135 11.39 -18.73 9.29
C LYS A 135 10.05 -19.38 8.91
N TYR A 136 9.20 -18.66 8.18
CA TYR A 136 7.87 -19.14 7.79
C TYR A 136 7.83 -19.75 6.39
N SER A 137 8.97 -19.88 5.69
CA SER A 137 9.01 -20.49 4.35
C SER A 137 8.91 -22.01 4.35
N GLU A 138 9.20 -22.66 5.47
CA GLU A 138 9.41 -24.13 5.51
C GLU A 138 10.45 -24.61 4.48
N GLY A 139 11.46 -23.77 4.19
CA GLY A 139 12.50 -24.03 3.19
C GLY A 139 12.11 -23.65 1.76
N GLN A 140 10.93 -23.08 1.54
CA GLN A 140 10.39 -22.75 0.22
C GLN A 140 10.28 -21.24 -0.01
N VAL A 141 11.36 -20.49 0.24
CA VAL A 141 11.37 -19.02 0.12
C VAL A 141 10.93 -18.54 -1.28
N GLY A 142 11.18 -19.33 -2.33
CA GLY A 142 10.75 -19.03 -3.70
C GLY A 142 9.24 -19.03 -3.94
N ASN A 143 8.42 -19.55 -3.01
CA ASN A 143 6.97 -19.63 -3.18
C ASN A 143 6.22 -18.35 -2.77
N PHE A 144 6.91 -17.36 -2.19
CA PHE A 144 6.31 -16.09 -1.85
C PHE A 144 6.10 -15.20 -3.09
N ALA A 145 5.07 -14.34 -3.03
CA ALA A 145 4.77 -13.43 -4.13
C ALA A 145 5.92 -12.43 -4.37
N SER A 146 6.67 -12.06 -3.33
CA SER A 146 7.85 -11.18 -3.45
C SER A 146 9.06 -11.84 -4.10
N THR A 147 9.11 -13.17 -4.20
CA THR A 147 10.25 -13.92 -4.74
C THR A 147 9.86 -14.56 -6.07
N GLY A 148 9.10 -15.66 -6.06
CA GLY A 148 8.67 -16.36 -7.28
C GLY A 148 7.74 -15.53 -8.18
N GLY A 149 7.12 -14.46 -7.66
CA GLY A 149 6.33 -13.54 -8.46
C GLY A 149 7.14 -12.56 -9.31
N TRP A 150 8.46 -12.43 -9.09
CA TRP A 150 9.29 -11.54 -9.89
C TRP A 150 9.62 -12.17 -11.24
N SER A 151 9.15 -11.60 -12.35
CA SER A 151 9.34 -12.18 -13.70
C SER A 151 10.34 -11.41 -14.57
N LEU A 152 10.87 -10.29 -14.05
CA LEU A 152 11.64 -9.32 -14.83
C LEU A 152 13.16 -9.50 -14.70
N SER A 153 13.64 -10.60 -14.13
CA SER A 153 15.07 -10.94 -14.07
C SER A 153 15.54 -11.67 -15.34
N LYS A 154 16.87 -11.71 -15.54
CA LYS A 154 17.50 -12.43 -16.67
C LYS A 154 17.36 -13.95 -16.54
N SER A 155 17.36 -14.47 -15.31
CA SER A 155 17.16 -15.89 -14.98
C SER A 155 16.17 -16.04 -13.82
N ASP A 156 16.14 -17.20 -13.16
CA ASP A 156 15.23 -17.46 -12.04
C ASP A 156 15.43 -16.42 -10.91
N PRO A 157 14.36 -15.86 -10.32
CA PRO A 157 14.46 -14.88 -9.24
C PRO A 157 15.30 -15.33 -8.05
N MET A 158 15.28 -16.63 -7.74
CA MET A 158 16.07 -17.20 -6.64
C MET A 158 17.57 -17.25 -6.96
N ASP A 159 17.97 -17.04 -8.22
CA ASP A 159 19.36 -16.80 -8.57
C ASP A 159 19.88 -15.47 -7.99
N TYR A 160 19.00 -14.53 -7.65
CA TYR A 160 19.34 -13.20 -7.15
C TYR A 160 18.97 -12.97 -5.68
N PHE A 161 18.03 -13.75 -5.13
CA PHE A 161 17.50 -13.56 -3.77
C PHE A 161 18.62 -13.37 -2.71
N ALA A 162 18.68 -12.17 -2.11
CA ALA A 162 19.61 -11.77 -1.06
C ALA A 162 21.10 -12.03 -1.35
N LYS A 163 21.54 -11.93 -2.62
CA LYS A 163 22.91 -12.25 -3.03
C LYS A 163 23.80 -11.05 -3.34
N SER A 164 23.22 -9.86 -3.54
CA SER A 164 23.96 -8.67 -3.97
C SER A 164 24.06 -7.64 -2.85
N ASP A 165 25.22 -7.02 -2.68
CA ASP A 165 25.41 -5.91 -1.73
C ASP A 165 25.00 -4.57 -2.38
N LEU A 166 23.71 -4.41 -2.65
CA LEU A 166 23.15 -3.26 -3.38
C LEU A 166 23.07 -2.02 -2.49
N ILE A 167 22.66 -2.23 -1.23
CA ILE A 167 22.47 -1.19 -0.22
C ILE A 167 23.26 -1.63 1.03
N PRO A 168 24.58 -1.37 1.07
CA PRO A 168 25.40 -1.74 2.22
C PRO A 168 24.94 -1.01 3.48
N MET A 169 24.80 -1.74 4.59
CA MET A 169 24.35 -1.20 5.88
C MET A 169 25.27 -1.64 7.02
N THR A 170 25.43 -0.75 7.99
CA THR A 170 26.02 -1.04 9.30
C THR A 170 25.07 -1.91 10.15
N LYS A 171 25.61 -2.49 11.24
CA LYS A 171 24.79 -3.30 12.16
C LYS A 171 23.68 -2.47 12.80
N GLU A 172 23.97 -1.22 13.13
CA GLU A 172 23.03 -0.28 13.73
C GLU A 172 21.89 0.06 12.77
N GLN A 173 22.21 0.24 11.47
CA GLN A 173 21.21 0.46 10.42
C GLN A 173 20.33 -0.77 10.20
N GLU A 174 20.90 -1.99 10.18
CA GLU A 174 20.11 -3.24 10.09
C GLU A 174 19.15 -3.39 11.28
N VAL A 175 19.60 -3.07 12.50
CA VAL A 175 18.75 -3.09 13.71
C VAL A 175 17.62 -2.06 13.60
N LEU A 176 17.91 -0.85 13.12
CA LEU A 176 16.90 0.19 12.90
C LEU A 176 15.85 -0.27 11.87
N VAL A 177 16.29 -0.80 10.72
CA VAL A 177 15.40 -1.32 9.68
C VAL A 177 14.50 -2.42 10.25
N GLN A 178 15.07 -3.40 10.96
CA GLN A 178 14.30 -4.48 11.56
C GLN A 178 13.26 -3.94 12.54
N LYS A 179 13.64 -3.00 13.42
CA LYS A 179 12.74 -2.38 14.40
C LYS A 179 11.54 -1.70 13.72
N VAL A 180 11.80 -0.88 12.70
CA VAL A 180 10.74 -0.14 11.99
C VAL A 180 9.89 -1.11 11.18
N ALA A 181 10.50 -1.97 10.36
CA ALA A 181 9.81 -2.88 9.46
C ALA A 181 8.89 -3.86 10.21
N SER A 182 9.24 -4.30 11.42
CA SER A 182 8.40 -5.15 12.26
C SER A 182 7.11 -4.48 12.74
N ASN A 183 7.01 -3.16 12.64
CA ASN A 183 5.87 -2.37 13.12
C ASN A 183 5.08 -1.67 12.01
N ILE A 184 5.47 -1.89 10.74
CA ILE A 184 4.77 -1.35 9.58
C ILE A 184 3.97 -2.47 8.92
N TYR A 185 2.67 -2.23 8.71
CA TYR A 185 1.75 -3.12 8.04
C TYR A 185 1.22 -2.49 6.74
N ARG A 186 0.61 -3.34 5.91
CA ARG A 186 0.06 -3.00 4.60
C ARG A 186 -1.28 -3.71 4.40
N PRO A 187 -2.30 -3.06 3.80
CA PRO A 187 -3.70 -3.47 3.95
C PRO A 187 -4.08 -4.71 3.12
N CYS A 188 -3.12 -5.34 2.45
CA CYS A 188 -3.31 -6.57 1.69
C CYS A 188 -3.11 -7.86 2.51
N CYS A 189 -2.44 -7.81 3.66
CA CYS A 189 -2.21 -8.97 4.53
C CYS A 189 -2.05 -8.57 6.02
N ASN A 190 -1.90 -9.54 6.92
CA ASN A 190 -1.63 -9.27 8.34
C ASN A 190 -0.14 -9.36 8.71
N ASN A 191 0.74 -9.46 7.71
CA ASN A 191 2.18 -9.55 7.93
C ASN A 191 2.79 -8.14 7.99
N SER A 192 3.80 -7.97 8.84
CA SER A 192 4.57 -6.72 8.89
C SER A 192 5.54 -6.63 7.71
N THR A 193 6.15 -5.48 7.46
CA THR A 193 7.17 -5.29 6.42
C THR A 193 8.44 -6.11 6.69
N ALA A 194 8.70 -6.48 7.96
CA ALA A 194 9.77 -7.42 8.30
C ALA A 194 9.52 -8.86 7.80
N PHE A 195 8.29 -9.18 7.40
CA PHE A 195 7.97 -10.36 6.60
C PHE A 195 7.60 -9.90 5.18
N PRO A 196 8.60 -9.70 4.28
CA PRO A 196 8.38 -9.20 2.93
C PRO A 196 7.90 -10.31 1.98
N ASP A 197 6.75 -10.92 2.25
CA ASP A 197 6.13 -12.01 1.47
C ASP A 197 5.47 -11.58 0.15
N CYS A 198 5.25 -10.28 -0.04
CA CYS A 198 4.68 -9.71 -1.25
C CYS A 198 5.55 -8.56 -1.78
N ASN A 199 5.37 -8.21 -3.05
CA ASN A 199 6.11 -7.13 -3.71
C ASN A 199 6.08 -5.81 -2.93
N HIS A 200 4.93 -5.43 -2.35
CA HIS A 200 4.81 -4.21 -1.54
C HIS A 200 5.64 -4.27 -0.26
N GLY A 201 5.65 -5.42 0.42
CA GLY A 201 6.46 -5.62 1.62
C GLY A 201 7.96 -5.58 1.29
N MET A 202 8.36 -6.26 0.20
CA MET A 202 9.74 -6.27 -0.28
C MET A 202 10.22 -4.88 -0.73
N ALA A 203 9.38 -4.16 -1.48
CA ALA A 203 9.67 -2.81 -1.93
C ALA A 203 9.80 -1.85 -0.74
N LEU A 204 8.85 -1.88 0.20
CA LEU A 204 8.92 -1.02 1.38
C LEU A 204 10.15 -1.33 2.24
N LEU A 205 10.48 -2.61 2.42
CA LEU A 205 11.71 -3.01 3.11
C LEU A 205 12.95 -2.39 2.44
N SER A 206 13.04 -2.43 1.11
CA SER A 206 14.16 -1.83 0.38
C SER A 206 14.22 -0.30 0.51
N VAL A 207 13.06 0.38 0.50
CA VAL A 207 12.99 1.83 0.79
C VAL A 207 13.56 2.13 2.18
N LEU A 208 13.16 1.36 3.20
CA LEU A 208 13.65 1.50 4.57
C LEU A 208 15.16 1.24 4.67
N GLN A 209 15.67 0.24 3.97
CA GLN A 209 17.11 -0.05 3.88
C GLN A 209 17.89 1.10 3.26
N LEU A 210 17.40 1.63 2.12
CA LEU A 210 18.02 2.77 1.44
C LEU A 210 18.04 4.01 2.35
N MET A 211 16.94 4.29 3.05
CA MET A 211 16.83 5.39 4.00
C MET A 211 17.82 5.24 5.15
N ALA A 212 17.88 4.07 5.78
CA ALA A 212 18.81 3.81 6.87
C ALA A 212 20.26 3.99 6.41
N ALA A 213 20.64 3.46 5.24
CA ALA A 213 21.96 3.63 4.62
C ALA A 213 22.31 5.12 4.35
N ASN A 214 21.30 5.97 4.14
CA ASN A 214 21.45 7.43 3.97
C ASN A 214 21.33 8.21 5.29
N GLY A 215 21.28 7.53 6.44
CA GLY A 215 21.28 8.16 7.77
C GLY A 215 19.91 8.67 8.23
N ALA A 216 18.81 8.14 7.68
CA ALA A 216 17.47 8.48 8.14
C ALA A 216 17.23 8.05 9.60
N THR A 217 16.38 8.81 10.29
CA THR A 217 15.93 8.48 11.64
C THR A 217 14.76 7.49 11.60
N GLU A 218 14.42 6.93 12.77
CA GLU A 218 13.22 6.09 12.92
C GLU A 218 11.95 6.83 12.48
N ASP A 219 11.80 8.10 12.85
CA ASP A 219 10.59 8.87 12.54
C ASP A 219 10.50 9.18 11.03
N ASP A 220 11.62 9.49 10.38
CA ASP A 220 11.67 9.66 8.91
C ASP A 220 11.16 8.39 8.20
N MET A 221 11.57 7.22 8.69
CA MET A 221 11.22 5.92 8.12
C MET A 221 9.73 5.59 8.28
N TYR A 222 9.13 5.92 9.42
CA TYR A 222 7.68 5.78 9.59
C TYR A 222 6.92 6.77 8.70
N GLU A 223 7.38 8.02 8.60
CA GLU A 223 6.71 9.00 7.73
C GLU A 223 6.77 8.58 6.26
N ALA A 224 7.92 8.08 5.81
CA ALA A 224 8.03 7.48 4.49
C ALA A 224 7.09 6.29 4.30
N GLY A 225 7.01 5.36 5.25
CA GLY A 225 6.07 4.24 5.20
C GLY A 225 4.61 4.68 5.05
N LYS A 226 4.22 5.76 5.76
CA LYS A 226 2.85 6.31 5.73
C LYS A 226 2.48 6.75 4.33
N TYR A 227 3.35 7.52 3.67
CA TYR A 227 3.08 8.02 2.32
C TYR A 227 3.30 6.97 1.24
N PHE A 228 4.36 6.16 1.29
CA PHE A 228 4.59 5.11 0.30
C PHE A 228 3.42 4.12 0.24
N ASN A 229 2.88 3.69 1.38
CA ASN A 229 1.66 2.89 1.39
C ASN A 229 0.42 3.69 0.92
N GLY A 230 0.35 4.99 1.17
CA GLY A 230 -0.71 5.85 0.63
C GLY A 230 -0.71 5.91 -0.91
N PHE A 231 0.47 5.96 -1.53
CA PHE A 231 0.62 5.90 -2.98
C PHE A 231 0.36 4.50 -3.55
N TRP A 232 0.77 3.43 -2.85
CA TRP A 232 0.61 2.05 -3.35
C TRP A 232 -0.76 1.43 -3.03
N PHE A 233 -1.45 1.92 -2.01
CA PHE A 233 -2.79 1.46 -1.60
C PHE A 233 -3.78 2.62 -1.47
N PRO A 234 -3.96 3.44 -2.53
CA PRO A 234 -4.68 4.71 -2.45
C PRO A 234 -6.12 4.56 -1.96
N GLY A 235 -6.82 3.49 -2.38
CA GLY A 235 -8.18 3.23 -1.93
C GLY A 235 -8.27 2.84 -0.45
N ASN A 236 -7.35 1.99 0.03
CA ASN A 236 -7.33 1.59 1.43
C ASN A 236 -6.96 2.74 2.35
N TYR A 237 -5.98 3.55 1.95
CA TYR A 237 -5.55 4.71 2.72
C TYR A 237 -6.57 5.86 2.68
N TYR A 238 -7.35 5.99 1.61
CA TYR A 238 -8.52 6.87 1.58
C TYR A 238 -9.59 6.44 2.61
N ASP A 239 -9.89 5.14 2.70
CA ASP A 239 -10.77 4.61 3.76
C ASP A 239 -10.20 4.93 5.16
N LEU A 240 -8.89 4.78 5.39
CA LEU A 240 -8.27 5.14 6.68
C LEU A 240 -8.35 6.64 6.97
N ALA A 241 -8.14 7.50 5.98
CA ALA A 241 -8.29 8.95 6.13
C ALA A 241 -9.73 9.34 6.47
N LEU A 242 -10.72 8.72 5.83
CA LEU A 242 -12.13 8.88 6.19
C LEU A 242 -12.39 8.43 7.63
N TYR A 243 -11.81 7.32 8.05
CA TYR A 243 -11.93 6.84 9.42
C TYR A 243 -11.38 7.87 10.41
N PHE A 244 -10.14 8.31 10.25
CA PHE A 244 -9.53 9.26 11.17
C PHE A 244 -10.30 10.59 11.23
N LYS A 245 -10.75 11.09 10.07
CA LYS A 245 -11.51 12.35 10.02
C LYS A 245 -12.87 12.23 10.72
N ASN A 246 -13.62 11.17 10.43
CA ASN A 246 -15.03 11.07 10.84
C ASN A 246 -15.24 10.33 12.18
N VAL A 247 -14.27 9.52 12.61
CA VAL A 247 -14.35 8.74 13.85
C VAL A 247 -13.46 9.31 14.94
N GLU A 248 -12.26 9.78 14.59
CA GLU A 248 -11.30 10.33 15.54
C GLU A 248 -11.18 11.86 15.49
N GLY A 249 -11.81 12.53 14.53
CA GLY A 249 -11.76 13.98 14.40
C GLY A 249 -10.38 14.52 14.01
N LYS A 250 -9.53 13.70 13.38
CA LYS A 250 -8.16 14.08 12.97
C LYS A 250 -8.02 14.03 11.45
N ASP A 251 -7.37 15.05 10.88
CA ASP A 251 -6.91 14.99 9.50
C ASP A 251 -5.78 13.96 9.37
N PHE A 252 -5.66 13.33 8.22
CA PHE A 252 -4.72 12.20 8.03
C PHE A 252 -3.27 12.65 8.24
N GLU A 253 -2.93 13.85 7.80
CA GLU A 253 -1.60 14.45 7.97
C GLU A 253 -1.21 14.52 9.46
N ASP A 254 -2.16 14.82 10.35
CA ASP A 254 -1.96 14.97 11.79
C ASP A 254 -1.93 13.64 12.58
N VAL A 255 -2.27 12.52 11.93
CA VAL A 255 -2.22 11.21 12.58
C VAL A 255 -0.77 10.71 12.63
N PRO A 256 -0.23 10.34 13.81
CA PRO A 256 1.12 9.81 13.91
C PRO A 256 1.33 8.62 12.98
N ALA A 257 2.40 8.62 12.18
CA ALA A 257 2.66 7.58 11.18
C ALA A 257 2.69 6.16 11.78
N LYS A 258 3.28 5.98 12.96
CA LYS A 258 3.26 4.73 13.73
C LYS A 258 1.85 4.19 13.96
N LYS A 259 0.88 5.08 14.21
CA LYS A 259 -0.53 4.69 14.40
C LYS A 259 -1.14 4.25 13.08
N VAL A 260 -1.01 5.07 12.02
CA VAL A 260 -1.53 4.74 10.69
C VAL A 260 -1.00 3.40 10.22
N LEU A 261 0.31 3.18 10.32
CA LEU A 261 1.01 1.98 9.82
C LEU A 261 0.85 0.74 10.71
N SER A 262 0.27 0.87 11.90
CA SER A 262 0.16 -0.22 12.84
C SER A 262 -0.72 -1.36 12.32
N GLY A 263 -0.61 -2.53 12.96
CA GLY A 263 -1.50 -3.66 12.68
C GLY A 263 -2.98 -3.35 12.97
N GLU A 264 -3.29 -2.36 13.79
CA GLU A 264 -4.66 -1.92 14.08
C GLU A 264 -5.33 -1.27 12.86
N PHE A 265 -4.56 -0.57 12.02
CA PHE A 265 -5.10 0.23 10.91
C PHE A 265 -4.65 -0.25 9.54
N SER A 266 -3.36 -0.49 9.35
CA SER A 266 -2.81 -0.85 8.03
C SER A 266 -2.66 -2.34 7.81
N SER A 267 -2.98 -3.24 8.74
CA SER A 267 -3.12 -4.66 8.38
C SER A 267 -4.40 -4.91 7.59
N ALA A 268 -4.51 -6.03 6.87
CA ALA A 268 -5.74 -6.43 6.20
C ALA A 268 -6.94 -6.44 7.17
N SER A 269 -6.77 -7.05 8.35
CA SER A 269 -7.83 -7.11 9.35
C SER A 269 -8.10 -5.75 10.01
N GLY A 270 -7.07 -4.92 10.21
CA GLY A 270 -7.19 -3.59 10.76
C GLY A 270 -7.96 -2.64 9.86
N TRP A 271 -7.55 -2.58 8.59
CA TRP A 271 -8.22 -1.79 7.57
C TRP A 271 -9.67 -2.23 7.37
N GLN A 272 -9.95 -3.55 7.32
CA GLN A 272 -11.31 -4.08 7.21
C GLN A 272 -12.20 -3.64 8.39
N LYS A 273 -11.68 -3.62 9.62
CA LYS A 273 -12.42 -3.12 10.79
C LYS A 273 -12.72 -1.63 10.67
N ALA A 274 -11.74 -0.81 10.30
CA ALA A 274 -11.95 0.63 10.07
C ALA A 274 -13.01 0.89 9.00
N LYS A 275 -12.94 0.14 7.88
CA LYS A 275 -13.93 0.19 6.80
C LYS A 275 -15.33 -0.24 7.26
N GLN A 276 -15.44 -1.28 8.08
CA GLN A 276 -16.73 -1.72 8.62
C GLN A 276 -17.36 -0.63 9.51
N VAL A 277 -16.56 0.09 10.30
CA VAL A 277 -17.05 1.24 11.10
C VAL A 277 -17.61 2.33 10.19
N LEU A 278 -16.93 2.64 9.08
CA LEU A 278 -17.42 3.62 8.09
C LEU A 278 -18.74 3.19 7.45
N VAL A 279 -18.84 1.94 7.01
CA VAL A 279 -20.07 1.35 6.44
C VAL A 279 -21.23 1.43 7.44
N ASN A 280 -20.99 1.04 8.70
CA ASN A 280 -22.01 1.08 9.76
C ASN A 280 -22.49 2.51 10.08
N LYS A 281 -21.63 3.51 9.87
CA LYS A 281 -21.98 4.94 10.02
C LYS A 281 -22.59 5.54 8.74
N GLY A 282 -22.74 4.78 7.67
CA GLY A 282 -23.25 5.26 6.38
C GLY A 282 -22.26 6.14 5.61
N ILE A 283 -20.95 6.08 5.95
CA ILE A 283 -19.88 6.83 5.31
C ILE A 283 -19.25 5.92 4.26
N VAL A 284 -19.82 5.91 3.06
CA VAL A 284 -19.31 5.11 1.92
C VAL A 284 -18.95 6.08 0.80
N GLU A 285 -17.67 6.40 0.70
CA GLU A 285 -17.14 7.25 -0.36
C GLU A 285 -16.18 6.46 -1.22
N LYS A 286 -16.29 6.61 -2.54
CA LYS A 286 -15.31 6.03 -3.45
C LYS A 286 -14.10 6.96 -3.51
N PRO A 287 -12.86 6.43 -3.42
CA PRO A 287 -11.68 7.23 -3.69
C PRO A 287 -11.73 7.76 -5.15
N PRO A 288 -11.07 8.88 -5.46
CA PRO A 288 -10.78 9.26 -6.83
C PRO A 288 -10.20 8.09 -7.62
N ALA A 289 -10.57 7.96 -8.89
CA ALA A 289 -10.07 6.89 -9.74
C ALA A 289 -8.56 7.08 -9.97
N GLN A 290 -7.75 6.13 -9.51
CA GLN A 290 -6.31 6.08 -9.78
C GLN A 290 -5.83 4.64 -9.95
N GLY A 291 -4.73 4.50 -10.69
CA GLY A 291 -4.05 3.22 -10.87
C GLY A 291 -3.44 2.72 -9.57
N GLY A 292 -3.46 1.40 -9.39
CA GLY A 292 -2.82 0.68 -8.30
C GLY A 292 -2.81 -0.79 -8.69
N GLY A 293 -1.65 -1.33 -9.03
CA GLY A 293 -1.48 -2.68 -9.55
C GLY A 293 -0.42 -3.42 -8.76
N CYS A 294 -0.70 -4.69 -8.44
CA CYS A 294 0.21 -5.53 -7.65
C CYS A 294 1.15 -6.39 -8.49
N GLY A 295 1.11 -6.31 -9.84
CA GLY A 295 1.79 -7.27 -10.72
C GLY A 295 2.71 -6.62 -11.75
N VAL A 296 3.61 -7.46 -12.27
CA VAL A 296 4.47 -7.24 -13.45
C VAL A 296 4.33 -8.41 -14.40
#